data_AF-A0A1I2K4X2-F1
#
_entry.id   AF-A0A1I2K4X2-F1
#
_cell.length_a   1.000
_cell.length_b   1.000
_cell.length_c   1.000
_cell.angle_alpha   90.00
_cell.angle_beta   90.00
_cell.angle_gamma   90.00
#
_symmetry.space_group_name_H-M   'P 1'
#
loop_
_entity.id
_entity.type
_entity.pdbx_description
1 polymer ?
#
loop_
_entity_poly.entity_id
_entity_poly.type
_entity_poly.pdbx_seq_one_letter_code
_entity_poly.pdbx_strand_id
1 'polypeptide(L)'
;MEKFILESGKALARLRSGINDFIEDKIEGNVTYLILFILSFFILFVTSFSLIFGVKTIIDGYVYFLILLIVLAVVLVWLAIFYESDKHLETDRHNFKVEPINKFQIRFEYINLDKNAKEQFYRLIKGRKVQEKINFTVGNKSGDSANHRILFVLFDELLVGGIQDFSGERKRDFFQLLMNSFLMNNEPLKENTLKTSFSAWKNDQEKINSRNQRKFIRQMLAKE
;
A
#
# COMPACT_ATOMS: atom_id res chain seq x y z
N MET A 1 -18.85 -33.83 38.13
CA MET A 1 -18.83 -32.36 37.90
C MET A 1 -17.65 -31.97 37.01
N GLU A 2 -16.41 -32.35 37.34
CA GLU A 2 -15.22 -32.10 36.50
C GLU A 2 -15.32 -32.64 35.07
N LYS A 3 -15.81 -33.86 34.88
CA LYS A 3 -15.97 -34.45 33.54
C LYS A 3 -16.96 -33.68 32.67
N PHE A 4 -18.01 -33.11 33.26
CA PHE A 4 -18.98 -32.26 32.55
C PHE A 4 -18.34 -30.93 32.16
N ILE A 5 -17.61 -30.29 33.08
CA ILE A 5 -16.89 -29.03 32.81
C ILE A 5 -15.85 -29.22 31.70
N LEU A 6 -15.10 -30.34 31.72
CA LEU A 6 -14.10 -30.65 30.71
C LEU A 6 -14.71 -30.86 29.32
N GLU A 7 -15.82 -31.61 29.23
CA GLU A 7 -16.51 -31.86 27.95
C GLU A 7 -17.21 -30.60 27.43
N SER A 8 -17.86 -29.81 28.29
CA SER A 8 -18.42 -28.51 27.92
C SER A 8 -17.34 -27.51 27.48
N GLY A 9 -16.18 -27.51 28.13
CA GLY A 9 -15.03 -26.69 27.75
C GLY A 9 -14.47 -27.05 26.36
N LYS A 10 -14.34 -28.36 26.06
CA LYS A 10 -13.94 -28.83 24.73
C LYS A 10 -14.98 -28.50 23.65
N ALA A 11 -16.27 -28.62 23.97
CA ALA A 11 -17.36 -28.27 23.06
C ALA A 11 -17.33 -26.76 22.73
N LEU A 12 -17.19 -25.91 23.75
CA LEU A 12 -17.07 -24.47 23.57
C LEU A 12 -15.82 -24.08 22.77
N ALA A 13 -14.68 -24.74 23.02
CA ALA A 13 -13.44 -24.48 22.27
C ALA A 13 -13.58 -24.80 20.77
N ARG A 14 -14.23 -25.93 20.43
CA ARG A 14 -14.52 -26.29 19.02
C ARG A 14 -15.50 -25.33 18.36
N LEU A 15 -16.51 -24.88 19.10
CA LEU A 15 -17.48 -23.89 18.62
C LEU A 15 -16.78 -22.55 18.34
N ARG A 16 -15.93 -22.11 19.26
CA ARG A 16 -15.17 -20.88 19.12
C ARG A 16 -14.19 -20.92 17.96
N SER A 17 -13.44 -22.01 17.78
CA SER A 17 -12.53 -22.14 16.64
C SER A 17 -13.29 -22.11 15.32
N GLY A 18 -14.39 -22.85 15.20
CA GLY A 18 -15.21 -22.84 13.98
C GLY A 18 -15.85 -21.48 13.67
N ILE A 19 -16.26 -20.72 14.70
CA ILE A 19 -16.76 -19.35 14.52
C ILE A 19 -15.64 -18.42 14.06
N ASN A 20 -14.46 -18.50 14.67
CA ASN A 20 -13.31 -17.70 14.27
C ASN A 20 -12.92 -17.98 12.81
N ASP A 21 -12.75 -19.25 12.45
CA ASP A 21 -12.39 -19.66 11.09
C ASP A 21 -13.45 -19.17 10.09
N PHE A 22 -14.74 -19.24 10.44
CA PHE A 22 -15.81 -18.71 9.58
C PHE A 22 -15.76 -17.19 9.42
N ILE A 23 -15.52 -16.45 10.51
CA ILE A 23 -15.40 -14.98 10.45
C ILE A 23 -14.19 -14.59 9.59
N GLU A 24 -13.04 -15.22 9.84
CA GLU A 24 -11.77 -14.90 9.16
C GLU A 24 -11.83 -15.27 7.67
N ASP A 25 -12.27 -16.50 7.31
CA ASP A 25 -12.27 -16.96 5.92
C ASP A 25 -13.43 -16.42 5.07
N LYS A 26 -14.61 -16.20 5.67
CA LYS A 26 -15.83 -15.84 4.90
C LYS A 26 -16.23 -14.39 5.04
N ILE A 27 -15.95 -13.74 6.17
CA ILE A 27 -16.45 -12.39 6.46
C ILE A 27 -15.35 -11.34 6.28
N GLU A 28 -14.16 -11.55 6.83
CA GLU A 28 -13.07 -10.56 6.79
C GLU A 28 -12.44 -10.38 5.39
N GLY A 29 -12.58 -11.36 4.49
CA GLY A 29 -12.04 -11.28 3.13
C GLY A 29 -12.94 -10.63 2.07
N ASN A 30 -14.21 -10.33 2.37
CA ASN A 30 -15.15 -9.79 1.35
C ASN A 30 -16.23 -8.89 1.97
N VAL A 31 -16.21 -7.61 1.59
CA VAL A 31 -17.19 -6.58 1.98
C VAL A 31 -18.62 -7.02 1.78
N THR A 32 -18.90 -7.72 0.68
CA THR A 32 -20.26 -8.18 0.36
C THR A 32 -20.74 -9.18 1.41
N TYR A 33 -19.89 -10.10 1.84
CA TYR A 33 -20.23 -11.07 2.87
C TYR A 33 -20.34 -10.42 4.25
N LEU A 34 -19.51 -9.43 4.57
CA LEU A 34 -19.66 -8.63 5.79
C LEU A 34 -21.00 -7.87 5.81
N ILE A 35 -21.37 -7.19 4.73
CA ILE A 35 -22.64 -6.48 4.61
C ILE A 35 -23.81 -7.45 4.76
N LEU A 36 -23.79 -8.58 4.05
CA LEU A 36 -24.83 -9.62 4.14
C LEU A 36 -24.93 -10.24 5.53
N PHE A 37 -23.80 -10.44 6.22
CA PHE A 37 -23.76 -10.95 7.57
C PHE A 37 -24.44 -9.99 8.55
N ILE A 38 -24.09 -8.70 8.50
CA ILE A 38 -24.69 -7.66 9.36
C ILE A 38 -26.21 -7.54 9.08
N LEU A 39 -26.62 -7.54 7.81
CA LEU A 39 -28.05 -7.52 7.44
C LEU A 39 -28.79 -8.75 7.96
N SER A 40 -28.20 -9.94 7.83
CA SER A 40 -28.79 -11.18 8.33
C SER A 40 -28.94 -11.15 9.84
N PHE A 41 -27.96 -10.62 10.56
CA PHE A 41 -28.01 -10.46 12.02
C PHE A 41 -29.12 -9.49 12.45
N PHE A 42 -29.29 -8.38 11.73
CA PHE A 42 -30.39 -7.45 11.98
C PHE A 42 -31.77 -8.09 11.76
N ILE A 43 -31.95 -8.83 10.66
CA ILE A 43 -33.21 -9.56 10.40
C ILE A 43 -33.47 -10.60 11.50
N LEU A 44 -32.43 -11.34 11.91
CA LEU A 44 -32.53 -12.32 12.99
C LEU A 44 -32.89 -11.65 14.32
N PHE A 45 -32.34 -10.47 14.61
CA PHE A 45 -32.69 -9.69 15.79
C PHE A 45 -34.17 -9.28 15.78
N VAL A 46 -34.66 -8.69 14.68
CA VAL A 46 -36.07 -8.25 14.57
C VAL A 46 -37.04 -9.43 14.67
N THR A 47 -36.73 -10.55 14.00
CA THR A 47 -37.56 -11.77 14.05
C THR A 47 -37.54 -12.43 15.43
N SER A 48 -36.38 -12.51 16.09
CA SER A 48 -36.27 -13.03 17.46
C SER A 48 -37.03 -12.15 18.46
N PHE A 49 -36.96 -10.83 18.31
CA PHE A 49 -37.74 -9.90 19.11
C PHE A 49 -39.24 -10.10 18.91
N SER A 50 -39.68 -10.32 17.66
CA SER A 50 -41.06 -10.65 17.32
C SER A 50 -41.56 -11.92 18.01
N LEU A 51 -40.71 -12.96 18.07
CA LEU A 51 -41.06 -14.23 18.70
C LEU A 51 -41.26 -14.09 20.22
N ILE A 52 -40.48 -13.24 20.89
CA ILE A 52 -40.52 -13.07 22.34
C ILE A 52 -41.66 -12.13 22.76
N PHE A 53 -41.84 -11.00 22.06
CA PHE A 53 -42.76 -9.93 22.46
C PHE A 53 -44.03 -9.84 21.62
N GLY A 54 -44.17 -10.69 20.60
CA GLY A 54 -45.29 -10.71 19.66
C GLY A 54 -45.20 -9.64 18.58
N VAL A 55 -45.78 -9.95 17.41
CA VAL A 55 -45.75 -9.09 16.21
C VAL A 55 -46.38 -7.72 16.46
N LYS A 56 -47.41 -7.65 17.31
CA LYS A 56 -48.12 -6.40 17.61
C LYS A 56 -47.18 -5.33 18.20
N THR A 57 -46.23 -5.75 19.05
CA THR A 57 -45.23 -4.86 19.65
C THR A 57 -44.29 -4.24 18.61
N ILE A 58 -44.03 -4.94 17.50
CA ILE A 58 -43.25 -4.37 16.38
C ILE A 58 -44.07 -3.34 15.61
N ILE A 59 -45.35 -3.61 15.39
CA ILE A 59 -46.26 -2.70 14.68
C ILE A 59 -46.44 -1.41 15.50
N ASP A 60 -46.70 -1.52 16.79
CA ASP A 60 -46.89 -0.38 17.67
C ASP A 60 -45.57 0.41 17.86
N GLY A 61 -44.43 -0.28 17.84
CA GLY A 61 -43.09 0.29 17.96
C GLY A 61 -42.38 0.61 16.64
N TYR A 62 -43.08 0.65 15.50
CA TYR A 62 -42.45 0.67 14.17
C TYR A 62 -41.45 1.81 13.97
N VAL A 63 -41.69 2.97 14.60
CA VAL A 63 -40.80 4.14 14.53
C VAL A 63 -39.40 3.80 15.07
N TYR A 64 -39.30 3.05 16.17
CA TYR A 64 -38.01 2.65 16.74
C TYR A 64 -37.24 1.72 15.82
N PHE A 65 -37.92 0.74 15.20
CA PHE A 65 -37.31 -0.16 14.24
C PHE A 65 -36.88 0.56 12.95
N LEU A 66 -37.66 1.55 12.52
CA LEU A 66 -37.31 2.39 11.36
C LEU A 66 -36.08 3.25 11.64
N ILE A 67 -35.97 3.85 12.83
CA ILE A 67 -34.76 4.56 13.26
C ILE A 67 -33.57 3.60 13.29
N LEU A 68 -33.73 2.40 13.84
CA LEU A 68 -32.65 1.41 13.92
C LEU A 68 -32.20 0.96 12.53
N LEU A 69 -33.13 0.83 11.58
CA LEU A 69 -32.84 0.54 10.18
C LEU A 69 -32.05 1.68 9.50
N ILE A 70 -32.40 2.94 9.77
CA ILE A 70 -31.66 4.09 9.24
C ILE A 70 -30.24 4.12 9.82
N VAL A 71 -30.09 3.91 11.13
CA VAL A 71 -28.77 3.82 11.78
C VAL A 71 -27.94 2.70 11.15
N LEU A 72 -28.55 1.53 10.92
CA LEU A 72 -27.91 0.42 10.24
C LEU A 72 -27.45 0.81 8.82
N ALA A 73 -28.30 1.47 8.04
CA ALA A 73 -27.95 1.91 6.69
C ALA A 73 -26.74 2.87 6.70
N VAL A 74 -26.68 3.80 7.65
CA VAL A 74 -25.53 4.70 7.81
C VAL A 74 -24.26 3.92 8.16
N VAL A 75 -24.33 2.95 9.07
CA VAL A 75 -23.19 2.08 9.44
C VAL A 75 -22.70 1.28 8.22
N LEU A 76 -23.61 0.72 7.42
CA LEU A 76 -23.24 -0.03 6.22
C LEU A 76 -22.56 0.84 5.17
N VAL A 77 -23.08 2.06 4.93
CA VAL A 77 -22.45 3.03 4.02
C VAL A 77 -21.06 3.41 4.53
N TRP A 78 -20.92 3.66 5.83
CA TRP A 78 -19.62 3.96 6.43
C TRP A 78 -18.62 2.82 6.25
N LEU A 79 -19.01 1.57 6.50
CA LEU A 79 -18.17 0.39 6.30
C LEU A 79 -17.75 0.22 4.84
N ALA A 80 -18.66 0.44 3.89
CA ALA A 80 -18.34 0.37 2.47
C ALA A 80 -17.30 1.45 2.07
N ILE A 81 -17.46 2.68 2.55
CA ILE A 81 -16.50 3.78 2.31
C ILE A 81 -15.15 3.45 2.95
N PHE A 82 -15.15 2.99 4.19
CA PHE A 82 -13.94 2.67 4.93
C PHE A 82 -13.14 1.56 4.22
N TYR A 83 -13.81 0.49 3.80
CA TYR A 83 -13.15 -0.61 3.10
C TYR A 83 -12.62 -0.19 1.72
N GLU A 84 -13.40 0.56 0.93
CA GLU A 84 -12.90 1.04 -0.36
C GLU A 84 -11.73 2.02 -0.17
N SER A 85 -11.76 2.84 0.89
CA SER A 85 -10.64 3.69 1.29
C SER A 85 -9.39 2.85 1.63
N ASP A 86 -9.51 1.80 2.42
CA ASP A 86 -8.38 0.94 2.78
C ASP A 86 -7.80 0.23 1.55
N LYS A 87 -8.65 -0.27 0.65
CA LYS A 87 -8.21 -0.82 -0.65
C LYS A 87 -7.44 0.20 -1.49
N HIS A 88 -7.86 1.47 -1.48
CA HIS A 88 -7.10 2.55 -2.12
C HIS A 88 -5.78 2.85 -1.39
N LEU A 89 -5.72 2.71 -0.06
CA LEU A 89 -4.49 2.91 0.71
C LEU A 89 -3.48 1.76 0.55
N GLU A 90 -3.95 0.52 0.41
CA GLU A 90 -3.09 -0.64 0.15
C GLU A 90 -2.52 -0.62 -1.26
N THR A 91 -3.35 -0.26 -2.25
CA THR A 91 -2.89 -0.14 -3.65
C THR A 91 -1.97 1.05 -3.88
N ASP A 92 -2.06 2.11 -3.06
CA ASP A 92 -1.18 3.29 -3.13
C ASP A 92 0.21 3.04 -2.54
N ARG A 93 0.52 1.90 -1.91
CA ARG A 93 1.86 1.62 -1.35
C ARG A 93 2.72 0.74 -2.25
N HIS A 94 4.05 0.90 -2.15
CA HIS A 94 5.03 0.03 -2.79
C HIS A 94 5.81 -0.79 -1.77
N ASN A 95 6.34 -1.95 -2.21
CA ASN A 95 6.93 -2.96 -1.32
C ASN A 95 8.34 -2.61 -0.79
N PHE A 96 8.90 -1.45 -1.17
CA PHE A 96 10.23 -1.04 -0.76
C PHE A 96 10.21 -0.13 0.48
N LYS A 97 11.07 -0.43 1.46
CA LYS A 97 11.29 0.42 2.63
C LYS A 97 12.30 1.52 2.28
N VAL A 98 11.88 2.77 2.44
CA VAL A 98 12.71 3.96 2.22
C VAL A 98 13.31 4.40 3.54
N GLU A 99 14.58 4.81 3.53
CA GLU A 99 15.22 5.44 4.69
C GLU A 99 14.50 6.75 5.07
N PRO A 100 14.36 7.04 6.37
CA PRO A 100 13.72 8.28 6.81
C PRO A 100 14.58 9.48 6.39
N ILE A 101 14.08 10.25 5.43
CA ILE A 101 14.75 11.47 4.94
C ILE A 101 13.89 12.68 5.27
N ASN A 102 14.53 13.73 5.78
CA ASN A 102 13.86 14.99 6.04
C ASN A 102 13.52 15.69 4.70
N LYS A 103 12.23 15.80 4.40
CA LYS A 103 11.73 16.38 3.14
C LYS A 103 12.23 17.81 2.90
N PHE A 104 12.45 18.58 3.95
CA PHE A 104 12.91 19.96 3.86
C PHE A 104 14.40 20.08 3.51
N GLN A 105 15.15 18.99 3.61
CA GLN A 105 16.59 18.99 3.33
C GLN A 105 16.91 18.49 1.91
N ILE A 106 15.93 17.95 1.16
CA ILE A 106 16.15 17.47 -0.20
C ILE A 106 16.32 18.67 -1.14
N ARG A 107 17.50 18.81 -1.72
CA ARG A 107 17.86 19.88 -2.64
C ARG A 107 17.47 19.50 -4.07
N PHE A 108 16.20 19.71 -4.40
CA PHE A 108 15.67 19.42 -5.75
C PHE A 108 16.28 20.28 -6.87
N GLU A 109 16.98 21.36 -6.51
CA GLU A 109 17.74 22.22 -7.42
C GLU A 109 18.76 21.44 -8.25
N TYR A 110 19.27 20.31 -7.74
CA TYR A 110 20.24 19.48 -8.46
C TYR A 110 19.63 18.62 -9.57
N ILE A 111 18.31 18.41 -9.57
CA ILE A 111 17.65 17.46 -10.49
C ILE A 111 16.53 18.08 -11.33
N ASN A 112 16.41 19.42 -11.32
CA ASN A 112 15.48 20.20 -12.17
C ASN A 112 14.06 19.61 -12.25
N LEU A 113 13.53 19.13 -11.13
CA LEU A 113 12.14 18.67 -11.07
C LEU A 113 11.17 19.84 -11.04
N ASP A 114 10.10 19.75 -11.82
CA ASP A 114 8.97 20.66 -11.75
C ASP A 114 8.18 20.46 -10.44
N LYS A 115 7.25 21.37 -10.14
CA LYS A 115 6.49 21.33 -8.87
C LYS A 115 5.71 20.03 -8.72
N ASN A 116 5.14 19.51 -9.81
CA ASN A 116 4.38 18.27 -9.80
C ASN A 116 5.29 17.05 -9.58
N ALA A 117 6.41 16.94 -10.30
CA ALA A 117 7.35 15.84 -10.06
C ALA A 117 7.91 15.83 -8.63
N LYS A 118 8.11 16.99 -8.00
CA LYS A 118 8.51 17.06 -6.57
C LYS A 118 7.47 16.41 -5.67
N GLU A 119 6.18 16.67 -5.91
CA GLU A 119 5.09 16.07 -5.14
C GLU A 119 5.04 14.55 -5.31
N GLN A 120 5.16 14.06 -6.55
CA GLN A 120 5.22 12.64 -6.84
C GLN A 120 6.46 11.97 -6.21
N PHE A 121 7.60 12.67 -6.21
CA PHE A 121 8.82 12.17 -5.58
C PHE A 121 8.67 12.05 -4.05
N TYR A 122 7.98 12.98 -3.40
CA TYR A 122 7.65 12.86 -1.98
C TYR A 122 6.71 11.69 -1.68
N ARG A 123 5.82 11.31 -2.61
CA ARG A 123 5.01 10.09 -2.47
C ARG A 123 5.90 8.86 -2.47
N LEU A 124 6.83 8.74 -3.41
CA LEU A 124 7.80 7.64 -3.46
C LEU A 124 8.58 7.52 -2.15
N ILE A 125 9.12 8.63 -1.63
CA ILE A 125 9.88 8.58 -0.37
C ILE A 125 9.02 8.14 0.82
N LYS A 126 7.72 8.43 0.80
CA LYS A 126 6.77 7.97 1.82
C LYS A 126 6.33 6.52 1.66
N GLY A 127 6.88 5.77 0.70
CA GLY A 127 6.46 4.41 0.42
C GLY A 127 5.22 4.31 -0.46
N ARG A 128 4.79 5.41 -1.09
CA ARG A 128 3.59 5.47 -1.93
C ARG A 128 3.94 5.45 -3.42
N LYS A 129 3.07 4.88 -4.24
CA LYS A 129 3.16 4.94 -5.71
C LYS A 129 2.91 6.38 -6.18
N VAL A 130 3.52 6.72 -7.31
CA VAL A 130 3.22 7.99 -7.98
C VAL A 130 1.88 7.88 -8.70
N GLN A 131 1.17 9.00 -8.80
CA GLN A 131 -0.01 9.12 -9.66
C GLN A 131 0.38 9.55 -11.08
N GLU A 132 1.47 10.30 -11.19
CA GLU A 132 2.00 10.78 -12.46
C GLU A 132 3.50 10.50 -12.54
N LYS A 133 3.99 10.15 -13.74
CA LYS A 133 5.39 9.78 -13.91
C LYS A 133 6.30 10.99 -13.77
N ILE A 134 7.36 10.81 -13.00
CA ILE A 134 8.39 11.82 -12.79
C ILE A 134 9.32 11.82 -13.99
N ASN A 135 9.39 12.94 -14.71
CA ASN A 135 10.37 13.08 -15.78
C ASN A 135 11.76 13.35 -15.20
N PHE A 136 12.64 12.36 -15.31
CA PHE A 136 14.02 12.44 -14.85
C PHE A 136 14.91 12.95 -15.99
N THR A 137 15.39 14.18 -15.85
CA THR A 137 16.15 14.91 -16.88
C THR A 137 17.64 15.02 -16.58
N VAL A 138 18.12 14.35 -15.52
CA VAL A 138 19.53 14.40 -15.13
C VAL A 138 20.36 13.67 -16.19
N GLY A 139 21.02 14.44 -17.05
CA GLY A 139 21.88 13.93 -18.12
C GLY A 139 23.26 13.48 -17.63
N ASN A 140 23.98 12.79 -18.50
CA ASN A 140 25.44 12.71 -18.42
C ASN A 140 26.06 14.08 -18.75
N LYS A 141 27.32 14.32 -18.35
CA LYS A 141 28.09 15.53 -18.72
C LYS A 141 28.10 15.84 -20.24
N SER A 142 27.74 14.85 -21.07
CA SER A 142 27.69 14.91 -22.54
C SER A 142 26.33 15.29 -23.14
N GLY A 143 25.30 15.59 -22.34
CA GLY A 143 24.02 16.16 -22.81
C GLY A 143 23.04 15.20 -23.52
N ASP A 144 23.51 14.16 -24.20
CA ASP A 144 22.67 13.42 -25.17
C ASP A 144 21.98 12.14 -24.67
N SER A 145 22.26 11.65 -23.45
CA SER A 145 21.69 10.36 -22.99
C SER A 145 21.13 10.40 -21.57
N ALA A 146 19.96 9.77 -21.42
CA ALA A 146 19.29 9.55 -20.15
C ALA A 146 20.16 8.73 -19.18
N ASN A 147 20.44 9.29 -18.01
CA ASN A 147 21.38 8.69 -17.07
C ASN A 147 20.70 7.73 -16.09
N HIS A 148 20.40 6.52 -16.57
CA HIS A 148 19.83 5.44 -15.77
C HIS A 148 20.68 5.10 -14.53
N ARG A 149 22.00 5.34 -14.58
CA ARG A 149 22.91 5.07 -13.46
C ARG A 149 22.63 5.98 -12.26
N ILE A 150 22.38 7.26 -12.49
CA ILE A 150 22.06 8.20 -11.40
C ILE A 150 20.75 7.79 -10.72
N LEU A 151 19.75 7.32 -11.49
CA LEU A 151 18.51 6.80 -10.93
C LEU A 151 18.76 5.56 -10.04
N PHE A 152 19.64 4.66 -10.45
CA PHE A 152 20.03 3.51 -9.61
C PHE A 152 20.76 3.95 -8.33
N VAL A 153 21.72 4.87 -8.43
CA VAL A 153 22.41 5.42 -7.24
C VAL A 153 21.42 6.11 -6.29
N LEU A 154 20.44 6.82 -6.83
CA LEU A 154 19.38 7.44 -6.05
C LEU A 154 18.63 6.40 -5.23
N PHE A 155 18.15 5.32 -5.85
CA PHE A 155 17.44 4.26 -5.12
C PHE A 155 18.34 3.43 -4.20
N ASP A 156 19.62 3.28 -4.54
CA ASP A 156 20.61 2.63 -3.66
C ASP A 156 20.83 3.42 -2.37
N GLU A 157 20.76 4.75 -2.42
CA GLU A 157 20.87 5.61 -1.24
C GLU A 157 19.51 5.86 -0.57
N LEU A 158 18.39 5.74 -1.27
CA LEU A 158 17.05 5.95 -0.70
C LEU A 158 16.52 4.70 0.02
N LEU A 159 16.78 3.50 -0.49
CA LEU A 159 16.19 2.26 0.04
C LEU A 159 17.05 1.67 1.15
N VAL A 160 16.38 1.15 2.20
CA VAL A 160 17.06 0.48 3.32
C VAL A 160 17.81 -0.74 2.79
N GLY A 161 19.14 -0.75 2.98
CA GLY A 161 20.03 -1.80 2.51
C GLY A 161 20.39 -1.71 1.02
N GLY A 162 20.03 -0.61 0.35
CA GLY A 162 20.32 -0.35 -1.04
C GLY A 162 19.65 -1.32 -2.02
N ILE A 163 20.10 -1.29 -3.27
CA ILE A 163 19.57 -2.11 -4.37
C ILE A 163 20.59 -3.09 -4.94
N GLN A 164 21.84 -3.05 -4.50
CA GLN A 164 22.94 -3.86 -5.04
C GLN A 164 22.65 -5.37 -4.99
N ASP A 165 22.00 -5.84 -3.92
CA ASP A 165 21.71 -7.26 -3.71
C ASP A 165 20.35 -7.71 -4.29
N PHE A 166 19.68 -6.84 -5.03
CA PHE A 166 18.39 -7.19 -5.63
C PHE A 166 18.58 -8.27 -6.70
N SER A 167 17.91 -9.40 -6.47
CA SER A 167 17.88 -10.57 -7.36
C SER A 167 16.46 -11.14 -7.44
N GLY A 168 16.22 -12.00 -8.43
CA GLY A 168 14.93 -12.67 -8.62
C GLY A 168 13.72 -11.72 -8.69
N GLU A 169 12.70 -12.02 -7.89
CA GLU A 169 11.44 -11.28 -7.82
C GLU A 169 11.62 -9.83 -7.33
N ARG A 170 12.42 -9.60 -6.29
CA ARG A 170 12.67 -8.25 -5.75
C ARG A 170 13.26 -7.30 -6.79
N LYS A 171 14.10 -7.81 -7.69
CA LYS A 171 14.66 -7.04 -8.81
C LYS A 171 13.59 -6.71 -9.87
N ARG A 172 12.69 -7.66 -10.16
CA ARG A 172 11.57 -7.46 -11.09
C ARG A 172 10.63 -6.38 -10.56
N ASP A 173 10.25 -6.46 -9.29
CA ASP A 173 9.37 -5.49 -8.63
C ASP A 173 9.99 -4.09 -8.62
N PHE A 174 11.31 -4.00 -8.45
CA PHE A 174 12.03 -2.75 -8.49
C PHE A 174 12.00 -2.11 -9.88
N PHE A 175 12.24 -2.90 -10.94
CA PHE A 175 12.14 -2.38 -12.31
C PHE A 175 10.71 -1.97 -12.67
N GLN A 176 9.72 -2.71 -12.20
CA GLN A 176 8.32 -2.34 -12.38
C GLN A 176 8.00 -1.03 -11.65
N LEU A 177 8.51 -0.82 -10.43
CA LEU A 177 8.40 0.45 -9.72
C LEU A 177 9.00 1.59 -10.56
N LEU A 178 10.22 1.42 -11.08
CA LEU A 178 10.87 2.45 -11.89
C LEU A 178 10.07 2.78 -13.15
N MET A 179 9.62 1.77 -13.90
CA MET A 179 8.85 1.95 -15.14
C MET A 179 7.49 2.62 -14.91
N ASN A 180 6.87 2.34 -13.77
CA ASN A 180 5.61 2.98 -13.37
C ASN A 180 5.82 4.39 -12.85
N SER A 181 7.02 4.70 -12.34
CA SER A 181 7.26 5.95 -11.61
C SER A 181 8.02 7.01 -12.38
N PHE A 182 8.81 6.63 -13.38
CA PHE A 182 9.72 7.55 -14.07
C PHE A 182 9.59 7.52 -15.59
N LEU A 183 9.82 8.69 -16.18
CA LEU A 183 10.22 8.89 -17.55
C LEU A 183 11.69 9.32 -17.58
N MET A 184 12.37 9.04 -18.67
CA MET A 184 13.74 9.45 -18.93
C MET A 184 13.74 10.41 -20.12
N ASN A 185 13.97 11.70 -19.88
CA ASN A 185 13.85 12.72 -20.93
C ASN A 185 12.53 12.62 -21.71
N ASN A 186 11.41 12.49 -21.01
CA ASN A 186 10.05 12.24 -21.53
C ASN A 186 9.82 10.88 -22.20
N GLU A 187 10.83 10.01 -22.30
CA GLU A 187 10.65 8.67 -22.85
C GLU A 187 10.33 7.64 -21.76
N PRO A 188 9.45 6.66 -22.04
CA PRO A 188 9.17 5.58 -21.11
C PRO A 188 10.39 4.67 -20.94
N LEU A 189 10.65 4.30 -19.70
CA LEU A 189 11.67 3.32 -19.36
C LEU A 189 11.32 1.94 -19.95
N LYS A 190 12.29 1.34 -20.66
CA LYS A 190 12.18 -0.02 -21.21
C LYS A 190 12.89 -1.02 -20.30
N GLU A 191 12.24 -2.15 -20.03
CA GLU A 191 12.75 -3.19 -19.12
C GLU A 191 14.14 -3.71 -19.56
N ASN A 192 14.33 -3.95 -20.86
CA ASN A 192 15.62 -4.43 -21.40
C ASN A 192 16.75 -3.41 -21.15
N THR A 193 16.48 -2.12 -21.31
CA THR A 193 17.44 -1.04 -21.05
C THR A 193 17.79 -0.98 -19.56
N LEU A 194 16.80 -1.15 -18.68
CA LEU A 194 17.00 -1.19 -17.23
C LEU A 194 17.87 -2.39 -16.81
N LYS A 195 17.57 -3.59 -17.33
CA LYS A 195 18.33 -4.82 -17.04
C LYS A 195 19.81 -4.65 -17.39
N THR A 196 20.11 -4.23 -18.61
CA THR A 196 21.48 -4.04 -19.09
C THR A 196 22.19 -2.93 -18.32
N SER A 197 21.52 -1.80 -18.11
CA SER A 197 22.10 -0.65 -17.40
C SER A 197 22.35 -0.93 -15.92
N PHE A 198 21.48 -1.71 -15.26
CA PHE A 198 21.62 -2.10 -13.87
C PHE A 198 22.80 -3.06 -13.66
N SER A 199 22.95 -4.05 -14.54
CA SER A 199 24.11 -4.96 -14.50
C SER A 199 25.42 -4.21 -14.73
N ALA A 200 25.46 -3.29 -15.70
CA ALA A 200 26.63 -2.45 -15.94
C ALA A 200 26.95 -1.54 -14.73
N TRP A 201 25.92 -0.94 -14.12
CA TRP A 201 26.07 -0.11 -12.92
C TRP A 201 26.59 -0.91 -11.72
N LYS A 202 26.11 -2.14 -11.50
CA LYS A 202 26.57 -3.01 -10.41
C LYS A 202 28.05 -3.36 -10.52
N ASN A 203 28.55 -3.58 -11.74
CA ASN A 203 29.97 -3.90 -11.97
C ASN A 203 30.88 -2.66 -11.91
N ASP A 204 30.34 -1.45 -12.07
CA ASP A 204 31.10 -0.20 -12.17
C ASP A 204 31.24 0.56 -10.83
N GLN A 205 30.80 -0.03 -9.70
CA GLN A 205 30.68 0.67 -8.41
C GLN A 205 32.00 1.30 -7.91
N GLU A 206 33.14 0.66 -8.18
CA GLU A 206 34.44 1.11 -7.68
C GLU A 206 35.06 2.25 -8.51
N LYS A 207 34.53 2.52 -9.72
CA LYS A 207 35.09 3.53 -10.62
C LYS A 207 34.84 4.94 -10.08
N ILE A 208 35.79 5.85 -10.34
CA ILE A 208 35.74 7.27 -9.93
C ILE A 208 34.40 7.93 -10.31
N ASN A 209 33.86 7.61 -11.50
CA ASN A 209 32.58 8.14 -11.95
C ASN A 209 31.39 7.70 -11.08
N SER A 210 31.38 6.45 -10.60
CA SER A 210 30.35 5.95 -9.68
C SER A 210 30.43 6.68 -8.33
N ARG A 211 31.64 6.88 -7.80
CA ARG A 211 31.86 7.64 -6.55
C ARG A 211 31.36 9.09 -6.68
N ASN A 212 31.63 9.73 -7.81
CA ASN A 212 31.13 11.09 -8.08
C ASN A 212 29.60 11.16 -8.19
N GLN A 213 28.97 10.17 -8.82
CA GLN A 213 27.51 10.06 -8.89
C GLN A 213 26.90 9.86 -7.49
N ARG A 214 27.51 9.02 -6.66
CA ARG A 214 27.07 8.81 -5.27
C ARG A 214 27.22 10.07 -4.42
N LYS A 215 28.33 10.79 -4.57
CA LYS A 215 28.53 12.09 -3.89
C LYS A 215 27.45 13.10 -4.30
N PHE A 216 27.15 13.20 -5.60
CA PHE A 216 26.10 14.06 -6.12
C PHE A 216 24.72 13.73 -5.52
N ILE A 217 24.34 12.45 -5.47
CA ILE A 217 23.07 12.03 -4.86
C ILE A 217 23.04 12.30 -3.35
N ARG A 218 24.13 12.05 -2.63
CA ARG A 218 24.18 12.34 -1.19
C ARG A 218 24.03 13.82 -0.87
N GLN A 219 24.61 14.68 -1.70
CA GLN A 219 24.42 16.14 -1.62
C GLN A 219 22.97 16.53 -1.87
N MET A 220 22.34 15.93 -2.88
CA MET A 220 20.92 16.15 -3.17
C MET A 220 20.03 15.71 -1.99
N LEU A 221 20.32 14.57 -1.37
CA LEU A 221 19.57 14.02 -0.25
C LEU A 221 19.95 14.62 1.12
N ALA A 222 20.95 15.51 1.16
CA ALA A 222 21.54 16.06 2.38
C ALA A 222 22.00 14.99 3.41
N LYS A 223 22.64 13.92 2.91
CA LYS A 223 23.25 12.85 3.71
C LYS A 223 24.77 13.03 3.91
N GLU A 224 25.25 14.27 3.88
CA GLU A 224 26.69 14.57 4.13
C GLU A 224 27.06 14.45 5.60
#